data_AF-A0A4R3X925-F1
#
_entry.id   AF-A0A4R3X925-F1
#
_cell.length_a   1.000
_cell.length_b   1.000
_cell.length_c   1.000
_cell.angle_alpha   90.00
_cell.angle_beta   90.00
_cell.angle_gamma   90.00
#
_symmetry.space_group_name_H-M   'P 1'
#
loop_
_entity.id
_entity.type
_entity.pdbx_description
1 polymer ?
#
loop_
_entity_poly.entity_id
_entity_poly.type
_entity_poly.pdbx_seq_one_letter_code
_entity_poly.pdbx_strand_id
1 'polypeptide(L)'
;MEHIRLTPPPACRQLLADYGPRRPGLRRALTLCLLFAFLFGTGLHVEFLAARNWNAGEVVLLLHIILGLIFAAVFLSWIAGHVLRGLPKSQRPGFTWLSWILLAKYAVVLVTGLMMVLPALIHFGGGLWFWRFEATYVLTFLHLWSTVAAAAGLIVHLTLRHWAPPPAGKRRRAS
;
A
#
# COMPACT_ATOMS: atom_id res chain seq x y z
N MET A 1 0.35 -34.75 37.07
CA MET A 1 0.13 -33.36 36.65
C MET A 1 0.73 -33.18 35.26
N GLU A 2 -0.07 -33.42 34.22
CA GLU A 2 0.36 -33.24 32.82
C GLU A 2 0.24 -31.77 32.43
N HIS A 3 1.37 -31.11 32.22
CA HIS A 3 1.41 -29.83 31.53
C HIS A 3 1.05 -30.06 30.06
N ILE A 4 -0.22 -29.88 29.71
CA ILE A 4 -0.65 -29.80 28.30
C ILE A 4 0.03 -28.55 27.70
N ARG A 5 1.22 -28.72 27.13
CA ARG A 5 1.84 -27.73 26.25
C ARG A 5 0.98 -27.67 25.00
N LEU A 6 -0.03 -26.80 25.00
CA LEU A 6 -0.79 -26.40 23.83
C LEU A 6 0.16 -25.63 22.90
N THR A 7 1.06 -26.35 22.22
CA THR A 7 1.80 -25.78 21.10
C THR A 7 0.79 -25.51 19.99
N PRO A 8 0.57 -24.24 19.61
CA PRO A 8 -0.39 -23.95 18.56
C PRO A 8 0.05 -24.65 17.26
N PRO A 9 -0.90 -25.12 16.44
CA PRO A 9 -0.60 -25.87 15.22
C PRO A 9 0.36 -25.07 14.31
N PRO A 10 1.18 -25.74 13.48
CA PRO A 10 2.31 -25.13 12.77
C PRO A 10 1.93 -23.89 11.93
N ALA A 11 0.75 -23.91 11.29
CA ALA A 11 0.23 -22.75 10.55
C ALA A 11 -0.07 -21.55 11.48
N CYS A 12 -0.59 -21.81 12.68
CA CYS A 12 -0.83 -20.79 13.70
C CYS A 12 0.49 -20.26 14.27
N ARG A 13 1.53 -21.11 14.37
CA ARG A 13 2.91 -20.72 14.73
C ARG A 13 3.59 -19.83 13.70
N GLN A 14 3.37 -20.03 12.40
CA GLN A 14 3.88 -19.14 11.34
C GLN A 14 3.13 -17.81 11.29
N LEU A 15 1.81 -17.82 11.49
CA LEU A 15 1.01 -16.60 11.66
C LEU A 15 1.42 -15.84 12.93
N LEU A 16 1.67 -16.60 14.01
CA LEU A 16 2.40 -16.24 15.23
C LEU A 16 3.94 -16.28 15.06
N ALA A 17 4.50 -16.16 13.85
CA ALA A 17 5.88 -15.72 13.61
C ALA A 17 5.98 -14.53 12.64
N ASP A 18 4.91 -14.24 11.88
CA ASP A 18 4.85 -13.15 10.89
C ASP A 18 4.08 -11.88 11.34
N TYR A 19 3.07 -11.98 12.22
CA TYR A 19 2.14 -10.86 12.57
C TYR A 19 1.98 -10.39 14.03
N GLY A 20 2.59 -11.03 15.02
CA GLY A 20 2.71 -10.59 16.41
C GLY A 20 3.70 -9.43 16.65
N PRO A 21 3.81 -8.94 17.90
CA PRO A 21 4.31 -7.61 18.23
C PRO A 21 5.80 -7.32 17.92
N ARG A 22 6.60 -8.31 17.52
CA ARG A 22 8.05 -8.19 17.23
C ARG A 22 8.44 -8.60 15.80
N ARG A 23 7.62 -8.33 14.77
CA ARG A 23 7.75 -9.07 13.50
C ARG A 23 7.85 -8.30 12.19
N PRO A 24 8.56 -8.88 11.20
CA PRO A 24 8.87 -8.25 9.92
C PRO A 24 7.64 -7.86 9.11
N GLY A 25 6.52 -8.59 9.20
CA GLY A 25 5.29 -8.26 8.48
C GLY A 25 4.66 -6.92 8.89
N LEU A 26 4.64 -6.63 10.20
CA LEU A 26 4.14 -5.37 10.73
C LEU A 26 5.07 -4.20 10.39
N ARG A 27 6.39 -4.42 10.49
CA ARG A 27 7.40 -3.41 10.11
C ARG A 27 7.28 -3.05 8.64
N ARG A 28 7.17 -4.03 7.74
CA ARG A 28 6.98 -3.79 6.30
C ARG A 28 5.69 -3.04 6.01
N ALA A 29 4.57 -3.42 6.64
CA ALA A 29 3.31 -2.70 6.48
C ALA A 29 3.40 -1.24 6.95
N LEU A 30 4.07 -0.99 8.09
CA LEU A 30 4.32 0.37 8.58
C LEU A 30 5.21 1.15 7.60
N THR A 31 6.31 0.56 7.12
CA THR A 31 7.18 1.17 6.11
C THR A 31 6.42 1.53 4.85
N LEU A 32 5.56 0.65 4.34
CA LEU A 32 4.70 0.94 3.19
C LEU A 32 3.71 2.09 3.47
N CYS A 33 3.11 2.15 4.66
CA CYS A 33 2.24 3.26 5.04
C CYS A 33 2.99 4.59 5.10
N LEU A 34 4.20 4.61 5.67
CA LEU A 34 5.02 5.82 5.77
C LEU A 34 5.51 6.28 4.38
N LEU A 35 5.99 5.34 3.55
CA LEU A 35 6.36 5.63 2.17
C LEU A 35 5.18 6.18 1.38
N PHE A 36 4.01 5.57 1.51
CA PHE A 36 2.80 6.05 0.84
C PHE A 36 2.40 7.45 1.31
N ALA A 37 2.43 7.73 2.61
CA ALA A 37 2.13 9.06 3.14
C ALA A 37 3.10 10.13 2.61
N PHE A 38 4.40 9.80 2.54
CA PHE A 38 5.42 10.69 2.00
C PHE A 38 5.24 10.92 0.49
N LEU A 39 4.94 9.85 -0.27
CA LEU A 39 4.61 9.94 -1.69
C LEU A 39 3.36 10.78 -1.93
N PHE A 40 2.33 10.60 -1.11
CA PHE A 40 1.12 11.43 -1.20
C PHE A 40 1.44 12.91 -0.97
N GLY A 41 2.19 13.25 0.09
CA GLY A 41 2.58 14.64 0.37
C GLY A 41 3.43 15.26 -0.74
N THR A 42 4.43 14.53 -1.24
CA THR A 42 5.27 15.00 -2.36
C THR A 42 4.49 15.12 -3.67
N GLY A 43 3.55 14.21 -3.96
CA GLY A 43 2.69 14.29 -5.14
C GLY A 43 1.76 15.51 -5.12
N LEU A 44 1.15 15.80 -3.97
CA LEU A 44 0.37 17.03 -3.78
C LEU A 44 1.23 18.29 -3.91
N HIS A 45 2.47 18.25 -3.42
CA HIS A 45 3.39 19.37 -3.60
C HIS A 45 3.72 19.62 -5.08
N VAL A 46 4.02 18.56 -5.83
CA VAL A 46 4.29 18.66 -7.27
C VAL A 46 3.09 19.26 -8.01
N GLU A 47 1.88 18.76 -7.73
CA GLU A 47 0.67 19.20 -8.42
C GLU A 47 0.30 20.67 -8.11
N PHE A 48 0.35 21.06 -6.84
CA PHE A 48 -0.24 22.34 -6.40
C PHE A 48 0.77 23.44 -6.09
N LEU A 49 2.04 23.11 -5.85
CA LEU A 49 3.04 24.04 -5.32
C LEU A 49 4.29 24.18 -6.19
N ALA A 50 4.63 23.20 -7.03
CA ALA A 50 5.86 23.26 -7.85
C ALA A 50 5.92 24.48 -8.77
N ALA A 51 4.77 24.96 -9.27
CA ALA A 51 4.70 26.16 -10.10
C ALA A 51 5.17 27.45 -9.39
N ARG A 52 5.18 27.46 -8.04
CA ARG A 52 5.64 28.61 -7.25
C ARG A 52 7.16 28.64 -7.07
N ASN A 53 7.83 27.49 -7.21
CA ASN A 53 9.28 27.39 -7.12
C ASN A 53 9.74 26.19 -7.95
N TRP A 54 10.15 26.46 -9.19
CA TRP A 54 10.52 25.45 -10.16
C TRP A 54 11.67 24.55 -9.68
N ASN A 55 12.75 25.14 -9.14
CA ASN A 55 13.91 24.38 -8.67
C ASN A 55 13.54 23.43 -7.53
N ALA A 56 12.71 23.88 -6.59
CA ALA A 56 12.21 23.00 -5.53
C ALA A 56 11.27 21.91 -6.10
N GLY A 57 10.44 22.27 -7.08
CA GLY A 57 9.55 21.36 -7.79
C GLY A 57 10.29 20.20 -8.46
N GLU A 58 11.38 20.47 -9.17
CA GLU A 58 12.22 19.45 -9.81
C GLU A 58 12.82 18.47 -8.79
N VAL A 59 13.37 19.00 -7.68
CA VAL A 59 13.94 18.16 -6.62
C VAL A 59 12.88 17.28 -5.98
N VAL A 60 11.69 17.83 -5.69
CA VAL A 60 10.58 17.06 -5.12
C VAL A 60 10.06 16.03 -6.10
N LEU A 61 9.99 16.34 -7.39
CA LEU A 61 9.60 15.39 -8.44
C LEU A 61 10.58 14.22 -8.52
N LEU A 62 11.89 14.49 -8.54
CA LEU A 62 12.91 13.44 -8.56
C LEU A 62 12.80 12.53 -7.33
N LEU A 63 12.64 13.14 -6.15
CA LEU A 63 12.43 12.42 -4.89
C LEU A 63 11.17 11.55 -4.96
N HIS A 64 10.06 12.09 -5.47
CA HIS A 64 8.80 11.37 -5.64
C HIS A 64 8.96 10.15 -6.57
N ILE A 65 9.67 10.31 -7.70
CA ILE A 65 9.93 9.21 -8.63
C ILE A 65 10.78 8.11 -7.96
N ILE A 66 11.89 8.48 -7.32
CA ILE A 66 12.79 7.51 -6.67
C ILE A 66 12.04 6.73 -5.58
N LEU A 67 11.31 7.44 -4.70
CA LEU A 67 10.53 6.80 -3.65
C LEU A 67 9.36 5.99 -4.21
N GLY A 68 8.79 6.41 -5.34
CA GLY A 68 7.72 5.69 -6.03
C GLY A 68 8.19 4.34 -6.55
N LEU A 69 9.40 4.29 -7.13
CA LEU A 69 10.04 3.05 -7.57
C LEU A 69 10.38 2.13 -6.39
N ILE A 70 10.92 2.68 -5.30
CA ILE A 70 11.17 1.93 -4.05
C ILE A 70 9.87 1.35 -3.50
N PHE A 71 8.82 2.18 -3.40
CA PHE A 71 7.50 1.75 -2.95
C PHE A 71 6.95 0.63 -3.84
N ALA A 72 7.03 0.77 -5.16
CA ALA A 72 6.58 -0.26 -6.11
C ALA A 72 7.28 -1.60 -5.87
N ALA A 73 8.61 -1.61 -5.77
CA ALA A 73 9.39 -2.83 -5.53
C ALA A 73 9.04 -3.48 -4.18
N VAL A 74 8.99 -2.69 -3.10
CA VAL A 74 8.65 -3.19 -1.76
C VAL A 74 7.21 -3.68 -1.71
N PHE A 75 6.27 -2.95 -2.31
CA PHE A 75 4.86 -3.33 -2.35
C PHE A 75 4.64 -4.62 -3.11
N LEU A 76 5.17 -4.75 -4.32
CA LEU A 76 5.01 -5.94 -5.17
C LEU A 76 5.61 -7.19 -4.52
N SER A 77 6.79 -7.08 -3.90
CA SER A 77 7.42 -8.20 -3.19
C SER A 77 6.63 -8.66 -1.95
N TRP A 78 5.82 -7.78 -1.37
CA TRP A 78 5.04 -8.06 -0.16
C TRP A 78 3.60 -8.49 -0.45
N ILE A 79 2.96 -7.89 -1.47
CA ILE A 79 1.51 -7.95 -1.64
C ILE A 79 1.00 -9.34 -2.00
N ALA A 80 1.71 -10.09 -2.85
CA ALA A 80 1.28 -11.43 -3.27
C ALA A 80 1.15 -12.37 -2.06
N GLY A 81 2.15 -12.39 -1.18
CA GLY A 81 2.12 -13.19 0.04
C GLY A 81 1.07 -12.70 1.05
N HIS A 82 0.83 -11.39 1.12
CA HIS A 82 -0.17 -10.81 2.01
C HIS A 82 -1.60 -11.17 1.58
N VAL A 83 -1.92 -11.01 0.29
CA VAL A 83 -3.24 -11.29 -0.28
C VAL A 83 -3.58 -12.77 -0.15
N LEU A 84 -2.69 -13.67 -0.60
CA LEU A 84 -2.94 -15.13 -0.58
C LEU A 84 -3.18 -15.70 0.82
N ARG A 85 -2.56 -15.11 1.85
CA ARG A 85 -2.68 -15.59 3.23
C ARG A 85 -3.87 -14.99 3.98
N GLY A 86 -4.26 -13.75 3.66
CA GLY A 86 -5.19 -12.95 4.48
C GLY A 86 -6.58 -12.76 3.87
N LEU A 87 -6.67 -12.26 2.64
CA LEU A 87 -7.94 -11.79 2.08
C LEU A 87 -9.00 -12.91 1.89
N PRO A 88 -8.67 -14.08 1.31
CA PRO A 88 -9.65 -15.14 1.09
C PRO A 88 -10.21 -15.77 2.38
N LYS A 89 -9.52 -15.57 3.51
CA LYS A 89 -9.84 -16.22 4.80
C LYS A 89 -10.54 -15.26 5.78
N SER A 90 -10.72 -14.00 5.40
CA SER A 90 -11.35 -12.99 6.26
C SER A 90 -12.86 -13.24 6.37
N GLN A 91 -13.36 -13.40 7.59
CA GLN A 91 -14.78 -13.53 7.89
C GLN A 91 -15.53 -12.17 7.96
N ARG A 92 -14.84 -11.05 7.68
CA ARG A 92 -15.41 -9.70 7.76
C ARG A 92 -15.67 -9.16 6.35
N PRO A 93 -16.91 -9.24 5.83
CA PRO A 93 -17.19 -8.95 4.42
C PRO A 93 -16.83 -7.51 4.03
N GLY A 94 -17.19 -6.52 4.86
CA GLY A 94 -16.86 -5.11 4.59
C GLY A 94 -15.35 -4.83 4.57
N PHE A 95 -14.60 -5.45 5.48
CA PHE A 95 -13.14 -5.35 5.50
C PHE A 95 -12.52 -5.99 4.25
N THR A 96 -13.00 -7.17 3.86
CA THR A 96 -12.52 -7.88 2.67
C THR A 96 -12.80 -7.09 1.39
N TRP A 97 -14.01 -6.55 1.23
CA TRP A 97 -14.39 -5.77 0.05
C TRP A 97 -13.58 -4.48 -0.07
N LEU A 98 -13.44 -3.73 1.03
CA LEU A 98 -12.59 -2.54 1.06
C LEU A 98 -11.12 -2.88 0.73
N SER A 99 -10.62 -4.01 1.21
CA SER A 99 -9.24 -4.46 0.93
C SER A 99 -9.02 -4.72 -0.56
N TRP A 100 -9.98 -5.35 -1.24
CA TRP A 100 -9.91 -5.56 -2.68
C TRP A 100 -9.96 -4.26 -3.48
N ILE A 101 -10.83 -3.32 -3.09
CA ILE A 101 -10.89 -2.00 -3.72
C ILE A 101 -9.59 -1.25 -3.52
N LEU A 102 -9.06 -1.26 -2.31
CA LEU A 102 -7.80 -0.59 -1.99
C LEU A 102 -6.65 -1.19 -2.82
N LEU A 103 -6.60 -2.51 -2.98
CA LEU A 103 -5.64 -3.19 -3.84
C LEU A 103 -5.77 -2.76 -5.31
N ALA A 104 -7.00 -2.71 -5.83
CA ALA A 104 -7.26 -2.23 -7.19
C ALA A 104 -6.81 -0.77 -7.37
N LYS A 105 -7.04 0.09 -6.39
CA LYS A 105 -6.57 1.48 -6.41
C LYS A 105 -5.04 1.57 -6.40
N TYR A 106 -4.36 0.81 -5.54
CA TYR A 106 -2.90 0.73 -5.56
C TYR A 106 -2.36 0.25 -6.91
N ALA A 107 -3.01 -0.73 -7.55
CA ALA A 107 -2.62 -1.17 -8.88
C ALA A 107 -2.73 -0.03 -9.92
N VAL A 108 -3.83 0.73 -9.90
CA VAL A 108 -3.99 1.91 -10.78
C VAL A 108 -2.92 2.95 -10.52
N VAL A 109 -2.64 3.29 -9.25
CA VAL A 109 -1.59 4.26 -8.87
C VAL A 109 -0.21 3.81 -9.38
N LEU A 110 0.15 2.54 -9.18
CA LEU A 110 1.43 2.01 -9.63
C LEU A 110 1.55 2.00 -11.15
N VAL A 111 0.54 1.52 -11.86
CA VAL A 111 0.56 1.46 -13.33
C VAL A 111 0.65 2.86 -13.92
N THR A 112 -0.20 3.79 -13.46
CA THR A 112 -0.18 5.18 -13.96
C THR A 112 1.14 5.88 -13.64
N GLY A 113 1.69 5.71 -12.43
CA GLY A 113 2.98 6.29 -12.06
C GLY A 113 4.14 5.75 -12.91
N LEU A 114 4.18 4.44 -13.16
CA LEU A 114 5.18 3.83 -14.04
C LEU A 114 5.05 4.32 -15.49
N MET A 115 3.82 4.45 -15.99
CA MET A 115 3.56 4.99 -17.34
C MET A 115 4.01 6.45 -17.48
N MET A 116 3.87 7.25 -16.43
CA MET A 116 4.33 8.65 -16.42
C MET A 116 5.87 8.76 -16.40
N VAL A 117 6.56 7.79 -15.80
CA VAL A 117 8.04 7.75 -15.75
C VAL A 117 8.66 7.16 -17.03
N LEU A 118 7.90 6.37 -17.79
CA LEU A 118 8.38 5.65 -18.97
C LEU A 118 9.07 6.54 -20.03
N PRO A 119 8.53 7.72 -20.43
CA PRO A 119 9.21 8.61 -21.37
C PRO A 119 10.63 9.01 -20.91
N ALA A 120 10.80 9.31 -19.62
CA ALA A 120 12.10 9.67 -19.07
C ALA A 120 13.08 8.48 -19.12
N LEU A 121 12.61 7.27 -18.81
CA LEU A 121 13.45 6.06 -18.91
C LEU A 121 13.89 5.78 -20.35
N ILE A 122 12.99 5.95 -21.32
CA ILE A 122 13.32 5.79 -22.74
C ILE A 122 14.34 6.84 -23.17
N HIS A 123 14.19 8.08 -22.70
CA HIS A 123 15.14 9.15 -22.96
C HIS A 123 16.54 8.84 -22.43
N PHE A 124 16.65 8.39 -21.19
CA PHE A 124 17.94 7.96 -20.61
C PHE A 124 18.53 6.71 -21.30
N GLY A 125 17.70 5.88 -21.92
CA GLY A 125 18.12 4.76 -22.76
C GLY A 125 18.57 5.14 -24.17
N GLY A 126 18.59 6.43 -24.52
CA GLY A 126 18.98 6.94 -25.84
C GLY A 126 17.84 6.99 -26.87
N GLY A 127 16.60 6.68 -26.46
CA GLY A 127 15.41 6.83 -27.30
C GLY A 127 14.78 8.21 -27.19
N LEU A 128 13.89 8.56 -28.10
CA LEU A 128 13.07 9.77 -28.00
C LEU A 128 11.61 9.39 -28.22
N TRP A 129 10.85 9.35 -27.14
CA TRP A 129 9.43 9.04 -27.20
C TRP A 129 8.70 9.68 -26.03
N PHE A 130 7.55 10.27 -26.33
CA PHE A 130 6.67 10.91 -25.35
C PHE A 130 5.24 10.51 -25.62
N TRP A 131 4.45 10.48 -24.56
CA TRP A 131 3.01 10.40 -24.70
C TRP A 131 2.46 11.64 -25.40
N ARG A 132 1.31 11.47 -26.05
CA ARG A 132 0.50 12.61 -26.46
C ARG A 132 0.04 13.40 -25.22
N PHE A 133 -0.22 14.69 -25.39
CA PHE A 133 -0.67 15.55 -24.28
C PHE A 133 -1.93 15.03 -23.60
N GLU A 134 -2.91 14.54 -24.38
CA GLU A 134 -4.16 14.00 -23.86
C GLU A 134 -3.93 12.77 -22.96
N ALA A 135 -3.00 11.90 -23.34
CA ALA A 135 -2.63 10.74 -22.53
C ALA A 135 -1.94 11.17 -21.23
N THR A 136 -1.10 12.20 -21.27
CA THR A 136 -0.45 12.75 -20.07
C THR A 136 -1.47 13.31 -19.08
N TYR A 137 -2.48 14.04 -19.56
CA TYR A 137 -3.58 14.55 -18.72
C TYR A 137 -4.39 13.42 -18.09
N VAL A 138 -4.76 12.39 -18.88
CA VAL A 138 -5.50 11.24 -18.37
C VAL A 138 -4.69 10.47 -17.32
N LEU A 139 -3.39 10.24 -17.57
CA LEU A 139 -2.51 9.58 -16.61
C LEU A 139 -2.41 10.36 -15.30
N THR A 140 -2.20 11.68 -15.39
CA THR A 140 -2.11 12.57 -14.21
C THR A 140 -3.41 12.55 -13.42
N PHE A 141 -4.55 12.69 -14.10
CA PHE A 141 -5.88 12.62 -13.48
C PHE A 141 -6.09 11.28 -12.76
N LEU A 142 -5.84 10.16 -13.46
CA LEU A 142 -6.03 8.83 -12.88
C LEU A 142 -5.09 8.58 -11.71
N HIS A 143 -3.84 9.02 -11.81
CA HIS A 143 -2.83 8.86 -10.77
C HIS A 143 -3.20 9.66 -9.52
N LEU A 144 -3.50 10.95 -9.67
CA LEU A 144 -3.85 11.84 -8.56
C LEU A 144 -5.11 11.36 -7.83
N TRP A 145 -6.22 11.21 -8.55
CA TRP A 145 -7.50 10.88 -7.92
C TRP A 145 -7.54 9.44 -7.38
N SER A 146 -6.84 8.50 -8.02
CA SER A 146 -6.70 7.15 -7.44
C SER A 146 -5.84 7.17 -6.17
N THR A 147 -4.83 8.04 -6.09
CA THR A 147 -4.01 8.18 -4.88
C THR A 147 -4.81 8.81 -3.74
N VAL A 148 -5.61 9.84 -4.02
CA VAL A 148 -6.54 10.43 -3.03
C VAL A 148 -7.54 9.38 -2.53
N ALA A 149 -8.15 8.61 -3.45
CA ALA A 149 -9.06 7.53 -3.09
C ALA A 149 -8.36 6.42 -2.27
N ALA A 150 -7.12 6.06 -2.63
CA ALA A 150 -6.33 5.08 -1.88
C ALA A 150 -5.97 5.59 -0.48
N ALA A 151 -5.66 6.88 -0.32
CA ALA A 151 -5.38 7.48 0.98
C ALA A 151 -6.60 7.44 1.91
N ALA A 152 -7.77 7.87 1.40
CA ALA A 152 -9.02 7.77 2.15
C ALA A 152 -9.36 6.31 2.49
N GLY A 153 -9.25 5.41 1.52
CA GLY A 153 -9.50 3.98 1.70
C GLY A 153 -8.54 3.34 2.72
N LEU A 154 -7.26 3.73 2.73
CA LEU A 154 -6.27 3.25 3.69
C LEU A 154 -6.61 3.71 5.10
N ILE A 155 -7.00 4.97 5.30
CA ILE A 155 -7.43 5.48 6.61
C ILE A 155 -8.62 4.67 7.13
N VAL A 156 -9.66 4.48 6.29
CA VAL A 156 -10.83 3.66 6.65
C VAL A 156 -10.43 2.21 6.92
N HIS A 157 -9.54 1.64 6.13
CA HIS A 157 -9.05 0.27 6.32
C HIS A 157 -8.32 0.11 7.67
N LEU A 158 -7.48 1.09 8.03
CA LEU A 158 -6.77 1.12 9.30
C LEU A 158 -7.73 1.32 10.48
N THR A 159 -8.74 2.19 10.38
CA THR A 159 -9.72 2.36 11.46
C THR A 159 -10.51 1.07 11.67
N LEU A 160 -11.05 0.44 10.61
CA LEU A 160 -11.80 -0.83 10.72
C LEU A 160 -11.01 -1.96 11.38
N ARG A 161 -9.66 -1.94 11.29
CA ARG A 161 -8.81 -2.92 11.99
C ARG A 161 -8.87 -2.80 13.51
N HIS A 162 -9.06 -1.59 14.04
CA HIS A 162 -9.07 -1.31 15.48
C HIS A 162 -10.44 -1.56 16.14
N TRP A 163 -11.52 -1.59 15.36
CA TRP A 163 -12.91 -1.66 15.87
C TRP A 163 -13.43 -3.10 16.05
N ALA A 164 -12.53 -4.07 16.14
CA ALA A 164 -12.91 -5.46 16.37
C ALA A 164 -13.25 -5.70 17.84
N PRO A 165 -14.48 -6.14 18.19
CA PRO A 165 -14.71 -6.78 19.47
C PRO A 165 -13.83 -8.04 19.55
N PRO A 166 -13.18 -8.34 20.69
CA PRO A 166 -12.60 -9.67 20.90
C PRO A 166 -13.70 -10.72 20.65
N PRO A 167 -13.37 -11.90 20.09
CA PRO A 167 -14.36 -12.93 19.83
C PRO A 167 -15.15 -13.22 21.11
N ALA A 168 -16.44 -12.93 21.07
CA ALA A 168 -17.35 -13.24 22.16
C ALA A 168 -17.38 -14.76 22.34
N GLY A 169 -16.93 -15.23 23.51
CA GLY A 169 -17.32 -16.53 24.01
C GLY A 169 -16.42 -17.73 23.68
N LYS A 170 -15.25 -17.80 24.32
CA LYS A 170 -15.00 -18.95 25.22
C LYS A 170 -15.35 -18.52 26.64
N ARG A 171 -16.64 -18.24 26.90
CA ARG A 171 -17.15 -18.47 28.26
C ARG A 171 -17.03 -19.97 28.45
N ARG A 172 -15.96 -20.39 29.13
CA ARG A 172 -15.91 -21.69 29.77
C ARG A 172 -17.26 -21.86 30.47
N ARG A 173 -18.01 -22.88 30.09
CA ARG A 173 -18.92 -23.53 31.03
C ARG A 173 -18.04 -23.95 32.21
N ALA A 174 -17.98 -23.11 33.23
CA ALA A 174 -17.65 -23.56 34.56
C ALA A 174 -18.99 -23.99 35.14
N SER A 175 -19.11 -25.31 35.30
CA SER A 175 -19.90 -26.05 36.29
C SER A 175 -21.11 -25.34 36.88
#